data_AF-A0A4R5L1L3-F1
#
_entry.id   AF-A0A4R5L1L3-F1
#
_cell.length_a   1.000
_cell.length_b   1.000
_cell.length_c   1.000
_cell.angle_alpha   90.00
_cell.angle_beta   90.00
_cell.angle_gamma   90.00
#
_symmetry.space_group_name_H-M   'P 1'
#
loop_
_entity.id
_entity.type
_entity.pdbx_description
1 polymer ?
#
loop_
_entity_poly.entity_id
_entity_poly.type
_entity_poly.pdbx_seq_one_letter_code
_entity_poly.pdbx_strand_id
1 'polypeptide(L)' 'MADAILSLHPCQTLSLDSDLSVVLELENPHQMTDDRLTELISSSQSTVEPAVWGYLYGIWESREWQRPPAR' A
#
# COMPACT_ATOMS: atom_id res chain seq x y z
N MET A 1 -12.94 18.70 22.87
CA MET A 1 -12.48 17.29 22.75
C MET A 1 -11.91 17.15 21.34
N ALA A 2 -10.61 17.35 21.19
CA ALA A 2 -9.93 17.30 19.90
C ALA A 2 -8.59 16.58 20.15
N ASP A 3 -8.67 15.28 20.38
CA ASP A 3 -7.50 14.44 20.59
C ASP A 3 -7.72 13.13 19.83
N ALA A 4 -6.71 12.75 19.06
CA ALA A 4 -6.59 11.55 18.24
C ALA A 4 -7.38 11.50 16.91
N ILE A 5 -7.10 12.43 16.00
CA ILE A 5 -6.74 11.94 14.64
C ILE A 5 -5.23 11.67 14.70
N LEU A 6 -4.85 10.67 15.49
CA LEU A 6 -3.65 9.92 15.15
C LEU A 6 -4.04 9.32 13.81
N SER A 7 -3.52 9.86 12.72
CA SER A 7 -3.70 9.31 11.38
C SER A 7 -3.10 7.91 11.41
N LEU A 8 -3.92 6.93 11.79
CA LEU A 8 -3.52 5.53 11.80
C LEU A 8 -3.02 5.24 10.39
N HIS A 9 -1.88 4.54 10.33
CA HIS A 9 -1.34 4.11 9.06
C HIS A 9 -2.45 3.31 8.35
N PRO A 10 -2.74 3.54 7.06
CA PRO A 10 -3.88 2.92 6.40
C PRO A 10 -3.91 1.40 6.56
N CYS A 11 -2.76 0.75 6.57
CA CYS A 11 -2.65 -0.70 6.78
C CYS A 11 -3.09 -1.18 8.18
N GLN A 12 -3.18 -0.31 9.19
CA GLN A 12 -3.71 -0.66 10.52
C GLN A 12 -5.23 -0.86 10.51
N THR A 13 -5.93 -0.46 9.44
CA THR A 13 -7.36 -0.75 9.27
C THR A 13 -7.62 -2.09 8.59
N LEU A 14 -6.56 -2.84 8.22
CA LEU A 14 -6.71 -4.17 7.66
C LEU A 14 -7.12 -5.16 8.74
N SER A 15 -7.98 -6.11 8.36
CA SER A 15 -8.23 -7.28 9.20
C SER A 15 -6.94 -8.09 9.32
N LEU A 16 -6.63 -8.53 10.54
CA LEU A 16 -5.48 -9.41 10.82
C LEU A 16 -5.53 -10.73 10.03
N ASP A 17 -6.74 -11.17 9.66
CA ASP A 17 -6.96 -12.37 8.86
C ASP A 17 -6.86 -12.12 7.34
N SER A 18 -6.55 -10.89 6.90
CA SER A 18 -6.37 -10.58 5.49
C SER A 18 -4.97 -11.00 5.03
N ASP A 19 -4.90 -11.73 3.91
CA ASP A 19 -3.63 -12.05 3.23
C ASP A 19 -2.77 -10.80 3.00
N LEU A 20 -3.41 -9.65 2.74
CA LEU A 20 -2.70 -8.38 2.55
C LEU A 20 -2.05 -7.88 3.86
N SER A 21 -2.70 -8.07 5.01
CA SER A 21 -2.10 -7.68 6.31
C SER A 21 -0.81 -8.45 6.54
N VAL A 22 -0.83 -9.77 6.29
CA VAL A 22 0.34 -10.64 6.43
C VAL A 22 1.46 -10.21 5.48
N VAL A 23 1.15 -9.92 4.22
CA VAL A 23 2.16 -9.44 3.26
C VAL A 23 2.79 -8.13 3.72
N LEU A 24 2.00 -7.18 4.22
CA LEU A 24 2.49 -5.86 4.65
C LEU A 24 3.24 -5.89 5.99
N GLU A 25 3.04 -6.92 6.80
CA GLU A 25 3.84 -7.19 7.99
C GLU A 25 5.20 -7.81 7.65
N LEU A 26 5.27 -8.66 6.63
CA LEU A 26 6.48 -9.41 6.26
C LEU A 26 7.35 -8.69 5.23
N GLU A 27 6.74 -7.92 4.34
CA GLU A 27 7.40 -7.25 3.22
C GLU A 27 7.24 -5.74 3.33
N ASN A 28 8.32 -4.99 3.05
CA ASN A 28 8.23 -3.54 2.97
C ASN A 28 7.74 -3.10 1.58
N PRO A 29 6.59 -2.41 1.47
CA PRO A 29 6.06 -1.91 0.19
C PRO A 29 6.98 -0.95 -0.55
N HIS A 30 7.92 -0.31 0.13
CA HIS A 30 8.93 0.56 -0.49
C HIS A 30 10.13 -0.19 -1.07
N GLN A 31 10.28 -1.48 -0.76
CA GLN A 31 11.42 -2.29 -1.20
C GLN A 31 11.03 -3.49 -2.08
N MET A 32 9.74 -3.87 -2.12
CA MET A 32 9.25 -4.90 -3.02
C MET A 32 9.45 -4.53 -4.50
N THR A 33 9.54 -5.52 -5.38
CA THR A 33 9.62 -5.31 -6.83
C THR A 33 8.35 -4.66 -7.37
N ASP A 34 8.45 -3.94 -8.47
CA ASP A 34 7.29 -3.27 -9.08
C ASP A 34 6.21 -4.23 -9.55
N ASP A 35 6.58 -5.40 -10.08
CA ASP A 35 5.62 -6.44 -10.47
C ASP A 35 4.80 -6.90 -9.26
N ARG A 36 5.47 -7.15 -8.14
CA ARG A 36 4.84 -7.53 -6.87
C ARG A 36 3.91 -6.43 -6.33
N LEU A 37 4.35 -5.17 -6.38
CA LEU A 37 3.54 -4.04 -5.96
C LEU A 37 2.29 -3.87 -6.84
N THR A 38 2.44 -4.04 -8.15
CA THR A 38 1.34 -3.94 -9.12
C THR A 38 0.33 -5.08 -8.94
N GLU A 39 0.81 -6.30 -8.68
CA GLU A 39 -0.02 -7.46 -8.35
C GLU A 39 -0.82 -7.22 -7.06
N LEU A 40 -0.18 -6.67 -6.02
CA LEU A 40 -0.85 -6.33 -4.76
C LEU A 40 -1.93 -5.27 -4.96
N ILE A 41 -1.65 -4.19 -5.69
CA ILE A 41 -2.63 -3.14 -6.00
C ILE A 41 -3.83 -3.71 -6.77
N SER A 42 -3.56 -4.57 -7.75
CA SER A 42 -4.61 -5.16 -8.62
C SER A 42 -5.48 -6.15 -7.85
N SER A 43 -4.87 -6.97 -6.98
CA SER A 43 -5.58 -7.94 -6.16
C SER A 43 -6.35 -7.30 -5.00
N SER A 44 -5.90 -6.14 -4.50
CA SER A 44 -6.55 -5.44 -3.39
C SER A 44 -7.69 -4.51 -3.82
N GLN A 45 -7.76 -4.11 -5.09
CA GLN A 45 -8.64 -3.03 -5.56
C GLN A 45 -10.14 -3.24 -5.24
N SER A 46 -10.60 -4.48 -5.14
CA SER A 46 -12.01 -4.82 -4.85
C SER A 46 -12.25 -5.39 -3.45
N THR A 47 -11.19 -5.63 -2.68
CA THR A 47 -11.24 -6.44 -1.44
C THR A 47 -10.84 -5.68 -0.19
N VAL A 48 -10.20 -4.51 -0.33
CA VAL A 48 -9.72 -3.72 0.82
C VAL A 48 -10.27 -2.30 0.82
N GLU A 49 -10.18 -1.65 1.98
CA GLU A 49 -10.60 -0.26 2.15
C GLU A 49 -9.86 0.68 1.19
N PRO A 50 -10.55 1.70 0.62
CA PRO A 50 -9.95 2.63 -0.34
C PRO A 50 -8.66 3.31 0.16
N ALA A 51 -8.55 3.53 1.48
CA ALA A 51 -7.36 4.13 2.09
C ALA A 51 -6.11 3.23 1.95
N VAL A 52 -6.27 1.90 2.05
CA VAL A 52 -5.17 0.94 1.91
C VAL A 52 -4.74 0.84 0.45
N TRP A 53 -5.72 0.73 -0.46
CA TRP A 53 -5.43 0.73 -1.88
C TRP A 53 -4.74 2.03 -2.33
N GLY A 54 -5.23 3.19 -1.86
CA GLY A 54 -4.63 4.49 -2.13
C GLY A 54 -3.20 4.62 -1.59
N TYR A 55 -2.90 4.03 -0.43
CA TYR A 55 -1.55 3.98 0.10
C TYR A 55 -0.59 3.21 -0.82
N LEU A 56 -0.97 1.99 -1.23
CA LEU A 56 -0.15 1.17 -2.14
C LEU A 56 0.06 1.86 -3.50
N TYR A 57 -1.01 2.46 -4.02
CA TYR A 57 -0.95 3.22 -5.27
C TYR A 57 0.00 4.43 -5.18
N GLY A 58 -0.04 5.18 -4.07
CA GLY A 58 0.87 6.31 -3.86
C GLY A 58 2.35 5.90 -3.79
N ILE A 59 2.65 4.70 -3.29
CA ILE A 59 4.02 4.16 -3.33
C ILE A 59 4.44 3.85 -4.76
N TRP A 60 3.57 3.20 -5.52
CA TRP A 60 3.83 2.86 -6.92
C TRP A 60 4.06 4.13 -7.75
N GLU A 61 3.18 5.12 -7.62
CA GLU A 61 3.29 6.41 -8.30
C GLU A 61 4.60 7.13 -7.95
N SER A 62 4.98 7.18 -6.67
CA SER A 62 6.24 7.80 -6.22
C SER A 62 7.47 7.17 -6.87
N ARG A 63 7.46 5.85 -7.06
CA ARG A 63 8.55 5.13 -7.74
C ARG A 63 8.60 5.43 -9.23
N GLU A 64 7.44 5.55 -9.87
CA GLU A 64 7.35 5.89 -11.28
C GLU A 64 7.92 7.30 -11.54
N TRP A 65 7.60 8.27 -10.69
CA TRP A 65 8.17 9.62 -10.78
C TRP A 65 9.68 9.69 -10.55
N GLN A 66 10.24 8.75 -9.77
CA GLN A 66 11.69 8.68 -9.51
C GLN A 66 12.47 8.00 -10.64
N ARG A 67 11.80 7.34 -11.58
CA ARG A 67 12.48 6.73 -12.72
C ARG A 67 12.95 7.80 -13.70
N PRO A 68 14.22 7.75 -14.14
CA PRO A 68 14.65 8.58 -15.24
C PRO A 68 13.84 8.19 -16.49
N PRO A 69 13.42 9.16 -17.33
CA PRO A 69 12.74 8.85 -18.57
C PRO A 69 13.63 7.94 -19.43
N ALA A 70 13.04 6.89 -20.02
CA ALA A 70 13.73 6.02 -20.94
C ALA A 70 14.32 6.87 -22.09
N ARG A 71 15.64 6.86 -22.20
CA ARG A 71 16.39 7.54 -23.28
C ARG A 71 16.27 6.79 -24.59
#